data_AF-A0A552ABM8-F1
#
_entry.id   AF-A0A552ABM8-F1
#
_cell.length_a   1.000
_cell.length_b   1.000
_cell.length_c   1.000
_cell.angle_alpha   90.00
_cell.angle_beta   90.00
_cell.angle_gamma   90.00
#
_symmetry.space_group_name_H-M   'P 1'
#
loop_
_entity.id
_entity.type
_entity.pdbx_description
1 polymer ?
#
loop_
_entity_poly.entity_id
_entity_poly.type
_entity_poly.pdbx_seq_one_letter_code
_entity_poly.pdbx_strand_id
1 'polypeptide(L)'
;MTYLEATAKFYSEVAQTPEVGLCCVQSSPLQLLGLKIPAIMQEMNYGCGTTVQANELGNSPRVLYVGVGGGLEALQFAYFSRRPGGVIAVDPVPEMRWAAQRNLSEALLENPWFSLDFVEIRDGSAFELPVEDASVDVVAQNCLFNIFKPADLQLALREAFRVLKPGGRLLMSDPIAPRPIPEHLQEDQRLRAMCLSGALTYDDYIQQLIAAGFGQVEIRARRPYRLLDCQSYNLAEPLLLESLDSVAFKVAIPEDGACIFTGKTAIYTGTEAIFDDGAGHILAKGLPVAVCDKTASNLARFSPQDILITESTWHYNGGGCC
;
A
#
# COMPACT_ATOMS: atom_id res chain seq x y z
N MET A 1 -19.21 0.18 22.13
CA MET A 1 -18.68 -0.44 20.90
C MET A 1 -17.31 0.16 20.66
N THR A 2 -16.29 -0.68 20.53
CA THR A 2 -14.93 -0.23 20.13
C THR A 2 -14.92 0.12 18.65
N TYR A 3 -13.89 0.84 18.18
CA TYR A 3 -13.80 1.15 16.75
C TYR A 3 -13.64 -0.13 15.89
N LEU A 4 -12.94 -1.15 16.39
CA LEU A 4 -12.80 -2.45 15.71
C LEU A 4 -14.14 -3.19 15.59
N GLU A 5 -14.97 -3.18 16.63
CA GLU A 5 -16.31 -3.76 16.59
C GLU A 5 -17.22 -3.01 15.59
N ALA A 6 -17.13 -1.67 15.57
CA ALA A 6 -17.86 -0.84 14.62
C ALA A 6 -17.44 -1.12 13.17
N THR A 7 -16.13 -1.25 12.93
CA THR A 7 -15.56 -1.64 11.64
C THR A 7 -16.04 -3.04 11.24
N ALA A 8 -15.95 -4.04 12.11
CA ALA A 8 -16.39 -5.41 11.80
C ALA A 8 -17.88 -5.45 11.44
N LYS A 9 -18.71 -4.73 12.21
CA LYS A 9 -20.14 -4.61 11.91
C LYS A 9 -20.38 -3.96 10.54
N PHE A 10 -19.70 -2.85 10.26
CA PHE A 10 -19.83 -2.14 8.99
C PHE A 10 -19.45 -3.04 7.80
N TYR A 11 -18.31 -3.74 7.87
CA TYR A 11 -17.89 -4.65 6.80
C TYR A 11 -18.77 -5.90 6.69
N SER A 12 -19.37 -6.38 7.78
CA SER A 12 -20.40 -7.43 7.73
C SER A 12 -21.65 -6.97 6.97
N GLU A 13 -22.06 -5.70 7.10
CA GLU A 13 -23.22 -5.15 6.39
C GLU A 13 -22.94 -5.04 4.88
N VAL A 14 -21.78 -4.46 4.50
CA VAL A 14 -21.44 -4.28 3.08
C VAL A 14 -21.02 -5.58 2.37
N ALA A 15 -20.63 -6.63 3.11
CA ALA A 15 -20.48 -7.99 2.57
C ALA A 15 -21.80 -8.57 2.02
N GLN A 16 -22.92 -8.17 2.62
CA GLN A 16 -24.25 -8.67 2.26
C GLN A 16 -24.93 -7.75 1.25
N THR A 17 -24.75 -6.44 1.41
CA THR A 17 -25.32 -5.41 0.53
C THR A 17 -24.20 -4.50 0.04
N PRO A 18 -23.55 -4.84 -1.09
CA PRO A 18 -22.46 -4.03 -1.62
C PRO A 18 -22.88 -2.59 -1.88
N GLU A 19 -22.15 -1.64 -1.29
CA GLU A 19 -22.35 -0.21 -1.54
C GLU A 19 -21.30 0.30 -2.54
N VAL A 20 -21.72 0.51 -3.79
CA VAL A 20 -20.82 1.01 -4.84
C VAL A 20 -20.33 2.42 -4.51
N GLY A 21 -19.01 2.62 -4.52
CA GLY A 21 -18.40 3.93 -4.26
C GLY A 21 -18.40 4.34 -2.78
N LEU A 22 -18.52 3.38 -1.87
CA LEU A 22 -18.56 3.57 -0.42
C LEU A 22 -17.44 4.49 0.09
N CYS A 23 -16.20 4.21 -0.29
CA CYS A 23 -15.01 4.94 0.16
C CYS A 23 -14.41 5.80 -0.97
N CYS A 24 -14.32 5.27 -2.19
CA CYS A 24 -13.48 5.79 -3.27
C CYS A 24 -14.24 5.89 -4.59
N VAL A 25 -13.74 6.71 -5.53
CA VAL A 25 -14.12 6.57 -6.94
C VAL A 25 -13.65 5.20 -7.41
N GLN A 26 -14.53 4.42 -8.05
CA GLN A 26 -14.16 3.12 -8.59
C GLN A 26 -12.98 3.26 -9.56
N SER A 27 -11.83 2.71 -9.18
CA SER A 27 -10.70 2.58 -10.07
C SER A 27 -11.00 1.48 -11.09
N SER A 28 -10.63 1.70 -12.35
CA SER A 28 -10.70 0.64 -13.34
C SER A 28 -9.72 -0.46 -12.94
N PRO A 29 -10.16 -1.72 -12.84
CA PRO A 29 -9.26 -2.82 -12.51
C PRO A 29 -8.13 -2.93 -13.54
N LEU A 30 -6.99 -3.45 -13.09
CA LEU A 30 -5.86 -3.74 -13.96
C LEU A 30 -6.29 -4.68 -15.11
N GLN A 31 -6.12 -4.23 -16.35
CA GLN A 31 -6.44 -5.02 -17.52
C GLN A 31 -5.24 -5.89 -17.91
N LEU A 32 -5.29 -7.16 -17.51
CA LEU A 32 -4.30 -8.17 -17.91
C LEU A 32 -4.91 -9.13 -18.91
N LEU A 33 -4.08 -9.66 -19.81
CA LEU A 33 -4.53 -10.59 -20.85
C LEU A 33 -5.18 -11.84 -20.21
N GLY A 34 -6.46 -12.04 -20.49
CA GLY A 34 -7.23 -13.18 -19.99
C GLY A 34 -7.72 -13.06 -18.54
N LEU A 35 -7.38 -11.97 -17.83
CA LEU A 35 -7.96 -11.64 -16.53
C LEU A 35 -9.29 -10.91 -16.75
N LYS A 36 -10.38 -11.50 -16.27
CA LYS A 36 -11.70 -10.88 -16.15
C LYS A 36 -12.06 -10.76 -14.69
N ILE A 37 -12.43 -9.56 -14.27
CA ILE A 37 -12.91 -9.29 -12.92
C ILE A 37 -14.44 -9.37 -12.92
N PRO A 38 -15.06 -10.34 -12.23
CA PRO A 38 -16.52 -10.42 -12.10
C PRO A 38 -17.13 -9.11 -11.62
N ALA A 39 -18.33 -8.78 -12.09
CA ALA A 39 -18.99 -7.51 -11.76
C ALA A 39 -19.15 -7.31 -10.25
N ILE A 40 -19.54 -8.38 -9.52
CA ILE A 40 -19.71 -8.34 -8.07
C ILE A 40 -18.41 -7.98 -7.32
N MET A 41 -17.23 -8.39 -7.83
CA MET A 41 -15.95 -8.01 -7.25
C MET A 41 -15.68 -6.50 -7.41
N GLN A 42 -16.13 -5.90 -8.51
CA GLN A 42 -15.98 -4.46 -8.77
C GLN A 42 -16.95 -3.63 -7.91
N GLU A 43 -18.16 -4.15 -7.69
CA GLU A 43 -19.16 -3.55 -6.80
C GLU A 43 -18.71 -3.57 -5.33
N MET A 44 -17.92 -4.57 -4.95
CA MET A 44 -17.30 -4.73 -3.63
C MET A 44 -15.87 -4.18 -3.54
N ASN A 45 -15.45 -3.35 -4.50
CA ASN A 45 -14.13 -2.72 -4.47
C ASN A 45 -14.14 -1.45 -3.61
N TYR A 46 -13.67 -1.58 -2.37
CA TYR A 46 -13.54 -0.48 -1.42
C TYR A 46 -12.12 0.09 -1.32
N GLY A 47 -11.22 -0.30 -2.23
CA GLY A 47 -9.83 0.16 -2.26
C GLY A 47 -9.67 1.59 -2.78
N CYS A 48 -8.67 2.31 -2.26
CA CYS A 48 -8.37 3.70 -2.62
C CYS A 48 -7.33 3.86 -3.74
N GLY A 49 -6.72 2.76 -4.14
CA GLY A 49 -5.64 2.68 -5.12
C GLY A 49 -5.45 1.23 -5.55
N THR A 50 -4.21 0.83 -5.84
CA THR A 50 -3.90 -0.57 -6.19
C THR A 50 -2.64 -1.05 -5.48
N THR A 51 -2.75 -2.21 -4.84
CA THR A 51 -1.57 -2.89 -4.28
C THR A 51 -0.89 -3.79 -5.31
N VAL A 52 -1.51 -4.01 -6.47
CA VAL A 52 -1.03 -4.93 -7.50
C VAL A 52 0.02 -4.24 -8.37
N GLN A 53 1.25 -4.20 -7.87
CA GLN A 53 2.42 -3.64 -8.53
C GLN A 53 3.15 -4.74 -9.31
N ALA A 54 2.99 -4.80 -10.64
CA ALA A 54 3.50 -5.89 -11.47
C ALA A 54 5.02 -6.13 -11.32
N ASN A 55 5.81 -5.06 -11.15
CA ASN A 55 7.26 -5.13 -10.92
C ASN A 55 7.60 -5.88 -9.62
N GLU A 56 6.68 -5.88 -8.65
CA GLU A 56 6.82 -6.55 -7.36
C GLU A 56 6.25 -7.96 -7.36
N LEU A 57 5.69 -8.44 -8.47
CA LEU A 57 4.98 -9.72 -8.54
C LEU A 57 5.64 -10.72 -9.52
N GLY A 58 6.90 -10.47 -9.88
CA GLY A 58 7.70 -11.40 -10.67
C GLY A 58 8.04 -12.69 -9.89
N ASN A 59 8.40 -13.74 -10.63
CA ASN A 59 8.86 -15.03 -10.11
C ASN A 59 7.85 -15.79 -9.21
N SER A 60 6.54 -15.63 -9.48
CA SER A 60 5.47 -16.39 -8.81
C SER A 60 5.53 -16.31 -7.28
N PRO A 61 5.47 -15.10 -6.70
CA PRO A 61 5.66 -14.89 -5.26
C PRO A 61 4.58 -15.61 -4.44
N ARG A 62 4.88 -15.90 -3.18
CA ARG A 62 3.85 -16.20 -2.17
C ARG A 62 3.33 -14.89 -1.60
N VAL A 63 2.06 -14.60 -1.81
CA VAL A 63 1.40 -13.35 -1.39
C VAL A 63 0.51 -13.61 -0.17
N LEU A 64 0.61 -12.77 0.85
CA LEU A 64 -0.37 -12.66 1.92
C LEU A 64 -1.17 -11.36 1.75
N TYR A 65 -2.47 -11.46 1.50
CA TYR A 65 -3.36 -10.33 1.33
C TYR A 65 -4.23 -10.13 2.57
N VAL A 66 -4.13 -8.97 3.22
CA VAL A 66 -4.82 -8.64 4.47
C VAL A 66 -6.03 -7.75 4.18
N GLY A 67 -7.22 -8.23 4.55
CA GLY A 67 -8.50 -7.63 4.18
C GLY A 67 -8.97 -8.11 2.80
N VAL A 68 -9.45 -9.35 2.70
CA VAL A 68 -9.81 -9.98 1.42
C VAL A 68 -10.87 -9.21 0.63
N GLY A 69 -11.77 -8.49 1.33
CA GLY A 69 -12.87 -7.76 0.71
C GLY A 69 -13.70 -8.66 -0.21
N GLY A 70 -14.11 -8.15 -1.37
CA GLY A 70 -14.81 -8.95 -2.39
C GLY A 70 -13.94 -9.99 -3.12
N GLY A 71 -12.64 -10.10 -2.83
CA GLY A 71 -11.71 -11.03 -3.48
C GLY A 71 -11.02 -10.52 -4.75
N LEU A 72 -11.22 -9.24 -5.12
CA LEU A 72 -10.69 -8.64 -6.35
C LEU A 72 -9.16 -8.70 -6.43
N GLU A 73 -8.46 -8.11 -5.45
CA GLU A 73 -6.99 -8.10 -5.47
C GLU A 73 -6.41 -9.51 -5.23
N ALA A 74 -7.09 -10.37 -4.47
CA ALA A 74 -6.69 -11.76 -4.31
C ALA A 74 -6.68 -12.52 -5.65
N LEU A 75 -7.70 -12.31 -6.50
CA LEU A 75 -7.73 -12.83 -7.87
C LEU A 75 -6.59 -12.25 -8.74
N GLN A 76 -6.32 -10.95 -8.60
CA GLN A 76 -5.21 -10.30 -9.32
C GLN A 76 -3.84 -10.86 -8.87
N PHE A 77 -3.60 -11.05 -7.58
CA PHE A 77 -2.37 -11.69 -7.10
C PHE A 77 -2.23 -13.14 -7.58
N ALA A 78 -3.35 -13.88 -7.66
CA ALA A 78 -3.36 -15.23 -8.21
C ALA A 78 -2.95 -15.27 -9.69
N TYR A 79 -3.24 -14.21 -10.46
CA TYR A 79 -2.80 -14.07 -11.84
C TYR A 79 -1.27 -14.06 -11.98
N PHE A 80 -0.55 -13.46 -11.03
CA PHE A 80 0.92 -13.44 -11.03
C PHE A 80 1.54 -14.70 -10.41
N SER A 81 0.86 -15.30 -9.43
CA SER A 81 1.38 -16.45 -8.69
C SER A 81 1.17 -17.79 -9.44
N ARG A 82 -0.03 -17.98 -10.03
CA ARG A 82 -0.47 -19.16 -10.82
C ARG A 82 -0.08 -20.52 -10.26
N ARG A 83 -0.18 -20.71 -8.96
CA ARG A 83 0.10 -21.98 -8.29
C ARG A 83 -0.79 -22.18 -7.07
N PRO A 84 -1.07 -23.43 -6.66
CA PRO A 84 -1.79 -23.71 -5.43
C PRO A 84 -1.14 -23.04 -4.22
N GLY A 85 -1.94 -22.42 -3.35
CA GLY A 85 -1.47 -21.66 -2.19
C GLY A 85 -0.54 -20.49 -2.52
N GLY A 86 -0.62 -19.96 -3.75
CA GLY A 86 0.15 -18.79 -4.18
C GLY A 86 -0.28 -17.53 -3.43
N VAL A 87 -1.58 -17.40 -3.17
CA VAL A 87 -2.17 -16.32 -2.38
C VAL A 87 -2.80 -16.87 -1.12
N ILE A 88 -2.48 -16.30 0.02
CA ILE A 88 -3.21 -16.48 1.28
C ILE A 88 -3.93 -15.16 1.52
N ALA A 89 -5.26 -15.16 1.57
CA ALA A 89 -6.05 -13.98 1.89
C ALA A 89 -6.67 -14.14 3.27
N VAL A 90 -6.58 -13.09 4.10
CA VAL A 90 -7.06 -13.10 5.48
C VAL A 90 -8.04 -11.97 5.70
N ASP A 91 -9.06 -12.22 6.50
CA ASP A 91 -10.04 -11.22 6.91
C ASP A 91 -10.67 -11.67 8.22
N PRO A 92 -10.88 -10.79 9.22
CA PRO A 92 -11.50 -11.18 10.48
C PRO A 92 -13.03 -11.33 10.39
N VAL A 93 -13.68 -10.80 9.34
CA VAL A 93 -15.14 -10.80 9.19
C VAL A 93 -15.59 -12.04 8.40
N PRO A 94 -16.34 -12.98 9.01
CA PRO A 94 -16.79 -14.21 8.34
C PRO A 94 -17.60 -13.95 7.06
N GLU A 95 -18.50 -12.97 7.11
CA GLU A 95 -19.36 -12.58 5.99
C GLU A 95 -18.54 -12.13 4.78
N MET A 96 -17.43 -11.43 5.02
CA MET A 96 -16.54 -10.96 3.96
C MET A 96 -15.74 -12.11 3.35
N ARG A 97 -15.27 -13.06 4.17
CA ARG A 97 -14.66 -14.29 3.68
C ARG A 97 -15.62 -15.10 2.81
N TRP A 98 -16.88 -15.25 3.24
CA TRP A 98 -17.90 -15.96 2.45
C TRP A 98 -18.19 -15.25 1.13
N ALA A 99 -18.26 -13.91 1.13
CA ALA A 99 -18.43 -13.13 -0.09
C ALA A 99 -17.27 -13.35 -1.06
N ALA A 100 -16.02 -13.24 -0.60
CA ALA A 100 -14.84 -13.51 -1.42
C ALA A 100 -14.83 -14.93 -2.00
N GLN A 101 -15.22 -15.95 -1.22
CA GLN A 101 -15.29 -17.35 -1.68
C GLN A 101 -16.32 -17.54 -2.81
N ARG A 102 -17.52 -16.94 -2.67
CA ARG A 102 -18.54 -16.94 -3.73
C ARG A 102 -18.03 -16.23 -4.98
N ASN A 103 -17.45 -15.04 -4.82
CA ASN A 103 -16.96 -14.25 -5.94
C ASN A 103 -15.81 -14.94 -6.69
N LEU A 104 -14.87 -15.59 -5.99
CA LEU A 104 -13.81 -16.39 -6.62
C LEU A 104 -14.37 -17.60 -7.39
N SER A 105 -15.50 -18.16 -6.94
CA SER A 105 -16.21 -19.21 -7.68
C SER A 105 -16.81 -18.68 -8.99
N GLU A 106 -17.27 -17.43 -9.03
CA GLU A 106 -17.66 -16.77 -10.29
C GLU A 106 -16.43 -16.50 -11.17
N ALA A 107 -15.33 -16.02 -10.58
CA ALA A 107 -14.09 -15.79 -11.31
C ALA A 107 -13.57 -17.05 -12.01
N LEU A 108 -13.71 -18.23 -11.40
CA LEU A 108 -13.39 -19.52 -12.02
C LEU A 108 -14.15 -19.76 -13.34
N LEU A 109 -15.41 -19.35 -13.42
CA LEU A 109 -16.23 -19.52 -14.63
C LEU A 109 -15.81 -18.57 -15.76
N GLU A 110 -15.26 -17.40 -15.40
CA GLU A 110 -14.87 -16.36 -16.35
C GLU A 110 -13.39 -16.40 -16.77
N ASN A 111 -12.54 -17.08 -15.98
CA ASN A 111 -11.09 -17.10 -16.12
C ASN A 111 -10.55 -18.54 -16.28
N PRO A 112 -10.32 -19.04 -17.52
CA PRO A 112 -9.84 -20.41 -17.74
C PRO A 112 -8.47 -20.75 -17.13
N TRP A 113 -7.67 -19.75 -16.80
CA TRP A 113 -6.36 -19.90 -16.17
C TRP A 113 -6.43 -19.99 -14.63
N PHE A 114 -7.57 -19.59 -14.04
CA PHE A 114 -7.73 -19.50 -12.60
C PHE A 114 -8.19 -20.84 -12.01
N SER A 115 -7.71 -21.15 -10.82
CA SER A 115 -8.15 -22.28 -10.03
C SER A 115 -8.37 -21.82 -8.59
N LEU A 116 -9.41 -22.36 -7.94
CA LEU A 116 -9.76 -21.98 -6.57
C LEU A 116 -8.63 -22.29 -5.58
N ASP A 117 -7.81 -23.32 -5.84
CA ASP A 117 -6.67 -23.66 -4.99
C ASP A 117 -5.52 -22.65 -5.04
N PHE A 118 -5.55 -21.67 -5.97
CA PHE A 118 -4.55 -20.60 -6.02
C PHE A 118 -4.71 -19.59 -4.87
N VAL A 119 -5.90 -19.49 -4.29
CA VAL A 119 -6.23 -18.56 -3.22
C VAL A 119 -6.77 -19.31 -2.00
N GLU A 120 -6.05 -19.23 -0.89
CA GLU A 120 -6.49 -19.76 0.39
C GLU A 120 -7.09 -18.63 1.24
N ILE A 121 -8.39 -18.67 1.51
CA ILE A 121 -9.05 -17.70 2.39
C ILE A 121 -9.04 -18.24 3.82
N ARG A 122 -8.45 -17.49 4.75
CA ARG A 122 -8.31 -17.88 6.16
C ARG A 122 -8.93 -16.82 7.09
N ASP A 123 -9.36 -17.28 8.25
CA ASP A 123 -9.66 -16.39 9.38
C ASP A 123 -8.36 -15.85 9.96
N GLY A 124 -8.33 -14.56 10.28
CA GLY A 124 -7.14 -13.89 10.78
C GLY A 124 -7.29 -12.37 10.77
N SER A 125 -6.52 -11.71 11.62
CA SER A 125 -6.51 -10.25 11.70
C SER A 125 -5.11 -9.71 11.37
N ALA A 126 -5.01 -8.42 11.07
CA ALA A 126 -3.71 -7.78 10.86
C ALA A 126 -2.79 -7.87 12.10
N PHE A 127 -3.35 -8.10 13.30
CA PHE A 127 -2.60 -8.20 14.55
C PHE A 127 -2.06 -9.60 14.84
N GLU A 128 -2.57 -10.63 14.17
CA GLU A 128 -2.14 -12.01 14.31
C GLU A 128 -2.38 -12.73 12.96
N LEU A 129 -1.35 -12.71 12.12
CA LEU A 129 -1.42 -13.28 10.78
C LEU A 129 -1.21 -14.81 10.86
N PRO A 130 -2.10 -15.63 10.28
CA PRO A 130 -2.08 -17.10 10.39
C PRO A 130 -1.04 -17.75 9.47
N VAL A 131 0.20 -17.25 9.51
CA VAL A 131 1.35 -17.77 8.77
C VAL A 131 2.63 -17.66 9.61
N GLU A 132 3.61 -18.50 9.29
CA GLU A 132 4.90 -18.56 9.97
C GLU A 132 5.75 -17.31 9.69
N ASP A 133 6.73 -17.06 10.56
CA ASP A 133 7.76 -16.05 10.38
C ASP A 133 8.49 -16.25 9.05
N ALA A 134 8.83 -15.15 8.38
CA ALA A 134 9.64 -15.17 7.16
C ALA A 134 9.17 -16.20 6.11
N SER A 135 7.86 -16.34 5.92
CA SER A 135 7.26 -17.39 5.09
C SER A 135 6.66 -16.88 3.77
N VAL A 136 6.44 -15.57 3.64
CA VAL A 136 5.84 -14.94 2.45
C VAL A 136 6.78 -13.93 1.80
N ASP A 137 6.67 -13.78 0.48
CA ASP A 137 7.49 -12.86 -0.32
C ASP A 137 6.88 -11.45 -0.36
N VAL A 138 5.55 -11.39 -0.33
CA VAL A 138 4.76 -10.16 -0.42
C VAL A 138 3.65 -10.19 0.64
N VAL A 139 3.49 -9.09 1.36
CA VAL A 139 2.27 -8.78 2.12
C VAL A 139 1.59 -7.62 1.39
N ALA A 140 0.27 -7.63 1.28
CA ALA A 140 -0.47 -6.55 0.66
C ALA A 140 -1.73 -6.19 1.47
N GLN A 141 -2.09 -4.92 1.51
CA GLN A 141 -3.35 -4.42 2.07
C GLN A 141 -3.78 -3.14 1.36
N ASN A 142 -5.08 -2.98 1.15
CA ASN A 142 -5.66 -1.81 0.50
C ASN A 142 -6.72 -1.18 1.41
N CYS A 143 -6.51 0.08 1.80
CA CYS A 143 -7.44 0.90 2.56
C CYS A 143 -7.83 0.28 3.93
N LEU A 144 -6.86 -0.33 4.62
CA LEU A 144 -7.08 -1.04 5.89
C LEU A 144 -6.36 -0.35 7.06
N PHE A 145 -5.11 0.07 6.89
CA PHE A 145 -4.29 0.57 8.00
C PHE A 145 -4.76 1.91 8.55
N ASN A 146 -5.37 2.75 7.73
CA ASN A 146 -5.97 3.99 8.18
C ASN A 146 -7.17 3.79 9.14
N ILE A 147 -7.68 2.57 9.30
CA ILE A 147 -8.74 2.26 10.28
C ILE A 147 -8.14 2.20 11.68
N PHE A 148 -6.89 1.75 11.80
CA PHE A 148 -6.24 1.50 13.06
C PHE A 148 -5.82 2.78 13.77
N LYS A 149 -5.98 2.80 15.10
CA LYS A 149 -5.31 3.80 15.93
C LYS A 149 -3.78 3.55 15.88
N PRO A 150 -2.92 4.56 16.11
CA PRO A 150 -1.48 4.44 15.89
C PRO A 150 -0.80 3.25 16.58
N ALA A 151 -1.21 2.90 17.81
CA ALA A 151 -0.67 1.75 18.53
C ALA A 151 -1.03 0.41 17.85
N ASP A 152 -2.27 0.28 17.37
CA ASP A 152 -2.75 -0.90 16.66
C ASP A 152 -2.10 -1.01 15.26
N LEU A 153 -1.88 0.13 14.60
CA LEU A 153 -1.14 0.20 13.34
C LEU A 153 0.28 -0.34 13.51
N GLN A 154 0.98 0.04 14.59
CA GLN A 154 2.31 -0.50 14.89
C GLN A 154 2.29 -2.02 15.09
N LEU A 155 1.27 -2.57 15.75
CA LEU A 155 1.13 -4.02 15.90
C LEU A 155 0.95 -4.70 14.54
N ALA A 156 0.06 -4.16 13.70
CA ALA A 156 -0.20 -4.69 12.36
C ALA A 156 1.05 -4.64 11.46
N LEU A 157 1.80 -3.54 11.50
CA LEU A 157 3.03 -3.40 10.72
C LEU A 157 4.14 -4.35 11.19
N ARG A 158 4.27 -4.57 12.50
CA ARG A 158 5.21 -5.56 13.05
C ARG A 158 4.84 -6.99 12.66
N GLU A 159 3.55 -7.29 12.60
CA GLU A 159 3.07 -8.58 12.11
C GLU A 159 3.42 -8.79 10.63
N ALA A 160 3.11 -7.80 9.78
CA ALA A 160 3.51 -7.82 8.38
C ALA A 160 5.03 -7.99 8.23
N PHE A 161 5.81 -7.30 9.05
CA PHE A 161 7.27 -7.44 9.07
C PHE A 161 7.71 -8.85 9.52
N ARG A 162 7.07 -9.47 10.53
CA ARG A 162 7.40 -10.81 11.02
C ARG A 162 7.27 -11.85 9.92
N VAL A 163 6.13 -11.85 9.21
CA VAL A 163 5.80 -12.88 8.21
C VAL A 163 6.58 -12.74 6.91
N LEU A 164 7.06 -11.53 6.59
CA LEU A 164 7.87 -11.28 5.39
C LEU A 164 9.24 -11.95 5.48
N LYS A 165 9.67 -12.59 4.39
CA LYS A 165 11.07 -13.02 4.22
C LYS A 165 12.02 -11.82 4.23
N PRO A 166 13.31 -11.99 4.57
CA PRO A 166 14.34 -10.99 4.25
C PRO A 166 14.29 -10.61 2.76
N GLY A 167 14.24 -9.31 2.45
CA GLY A 167 14.05 -8.81 1.09
C GLY A 167 12.60 -8.87 0.57
N GLY A 168 11.66 -9.39 1.37
CA GLY A 168 10.23 -9.31 1.07
C GLY A 168 9.71 -7.88 1.15
N ARG A 169 8.52 -7.64 0.60
CA ARG A 169 7.92 -6.30 0.56
C ARG A 169 6.45 -6.26 1.00
N LEU A 170 6.08 -5.15 1.61
CA LEU A 170 4.73 -4.78 1.97
C LEU A 170 4.19 -3.78 0.92
N LEU A 171 3.15 -4.18 0.19
CA LEU A 171 2.44 -3.37 -0.81
C LEU A 171 1.23 -2.72 -0.17
N MET A 172 1.10 -1.41 -0.29
CA MET A 172 0.06 -0.66 0.42
C MET A 172 -0.56 0.37 -0.50
N SER A 173 -1.85 0.61 -0.27
CA SER A 173 -2.61 1.74 -0.80
C SER A 173 -3.49 2.24 0.34
N ASP A 174 -3.17 3.38 0.93
CA ASP A 174 -3.94 3.95 2.05
C ASP A 174 -4.26 5.43 1.84
N PRO A 175 -5.35 5.93 2.46
CA PRO A 175 -5.58 7.35 2.62
C PRO A 175 -4.54 7.98 3.56
N ILE A 176 -3.99 9.12 3.13
CA ILE A 176 -3.20 10.06 3.93
C ILE A 176 -3.91 11.42 3.97
N ALA A 177 -3.60 12.21 4.99
CA ALA A 177 -4.11 13.57 5.15
C ALA A 177 -2.96 14.58 5.04
N PRO A 178 -3.16 15.75 4.41
CA PRO A 178 -2.14 16.80 4.33
C PRO A 178 -1.87 17.46 5.70
N ARG A 179 -2.76 17.27 6.67
CA ARG A 179 -2.65 17.73 8.06
C ARG A 179 -3.41 16.79 8.99
N PRO A 180 -3.12 16.80 10.31
CA PRO A 180 -3.86 15.98 11.26
C PRO A 180 -5.38 16.19 11.17
N ILE A 181 -6.12 15.09 11.14
CA ILE A 181 -7.58 15.10 11.15
C ILE A 181 -8.06 15.60 12.52
N PRO A 182 -9.06 16.50 12.61
CA PRO A 182 -9.60 16.94 13.91
C PRO A 182 -10.12 15.80 14.77
N GLU A 183 -9.92 15.89 16.09
CA GLU A 183 -10.25 14.85 17.07
C GLU A 183 -11.73 14.42 17.00
N HIS A 184 -12.65 15.36 16.79
CA HIS A 184 -14.09 15.06 16.70
C HIS A 184 -14.43 14.14 15.52
N LEU A 185 -13.66 14.18 14.43
CA LEU A 185 -13.80 13.24 13.31
C LEU A 185 -13.09 11.92 13.61
N GLN A 186 -11.92 11.96 14.26
CA GLN A 186 -11.17 10.75 14.61
C GLN A 186 -11.95 9.83 15.56
N GLU A 187 -12.75 10.40 16.46
CA GLU A 187 -13.57 9.65 17.40
C GLU A 187 -14.93 9.20 16.82
N ASP A 188 -15.26 9.62 15.59
CA ASP A 188 -16.38 9.05 14.83
C ASP A 188 -15.99 7.68 14.27
N GLN A 189 -16.54 6.63 14.88
CA GLN A 189 -16.27 5.24 14.54
C GLN A 189 -16.78 4.86 13.14
N ARG A 190 -17.85 5.50 12.65
CA ARG A 190 -18.39 5.23 11.31
C ARG A 190 -17.48 5.87 10.26
N LEU A 191 -17.05 7.12 10.46
CA LEU A 191 -16.07 7.76 9.58
C LEU A 191 -14.74 6.99 9.57
N ARG A 192 -14.34 6.40 10.71
CA ARG A 192 -13.16 5.53 10.79
C ARG A 192 -13.31 4.29 9.93
N ALA A 193 -14.43 3.58 10.06
CA ALA A 193 -14.74 2.38 9.29
C ALA A 193 -14.85 2.65 7.78
N MET A 194 -15.29 3.86 7.38
CA MET A 194 -15.32 4.31 5.98
C MET A 194 -13.97 4.83 5.45
N CYS A 195 -12.90 4.70 6.24
CA CYS A 195 -11.57 5.15 5.88
C CYS A 195 -11.42 6.66 5.64
N LEU A 196 -12.20 7.48 6.37
CA LEU A 196 -12.23 8.94 6.21
C LEU A 196 -11.57 9.70 7.36
N SER A 197 -11.47 9.12 8.56
CA SER A 197 -11.06 9.88 9.76
C SER A 197 -9.88 9.31 10.54
N GLY A 198 -9.20 8.29 10.03
CA GLY A 198 -7.99 7.71 10.65
C GLY A 198 -6.72 7.84 9.80
N ALA A 199 -6.79 8.56 8.68
CA ALA A 199 -5.64 8.82 7.83
C ALA A 199 -4.57 9.65 8.58
N LEU A 200 -3.32 9.17 8.52
CA LEU A 200 -2.16 9.87 9.06
C LEU A 200 -1.61 10.89 8.06
N THR A 201 -0.73 11.78 8.52
CA THR A 201 0.08 12.57 7.59
C THR A 201 1.07 11.68 6.86
N TYR A 202 1.58 12.15 5.71
CA TYR A 202 2.63 11.43 4.98
C TYR A 202 3.83 11.12 5.88
N ASP A 203 4.35 12.12 6.59
CA ASP A 203 5.51 11.96 7.45
C ASP A 203 5.24 10.96 8.58
N ASP A 204 4.09 11.08 9.27
CA ASP A 204 3.71 10.13 10.32
C ASP A 204 3.58 8.70 9.77
N TYR A 205 2.95 8.53 8.61
CA TYR A 205 2.78 7.22 7.98
C TYR A 205 4.13 6.57 7.64
N ILE A 206 5.07 7.34 7.07
CA ILE A 206 6.42 6.85 6.78
C ILE A 206 7.17 6.50 8.08
N GLN A 207 7.05 7.31 9.13
CA GLN A 207 7.66 6.99 10.42
C GLN A 207 7.10 5.70 11.04
N GLN A 208 5.80 5.42 10.87
CA GLN A 208 5.21 4.16 11.34
C GLN A 208 5.85 2.95 10.64
N LEU A 209 6.12 3.04 9.33
CA LEU A 209 6.81 1.99 8.57
C LEU A 209 8.25 1.79 9.04
N ILE A 210 9.00 2.89 9.20
CA ILE A 210 10.39 2.82 9.66
C ILE A 210 10.45 2.22 11.08
N ALA A 211 9.56 2.63 11.98
CA ALA A 211 9.48 2.14 13.36
C ALA A 211 9.16 0.63 13.44
N ALA A 212 8.48 0.08 12.43
CA ALA A 212 8.23 -1.35 12.31
C ALA A 212 9.43 -2.14 11.76
N GLY A 213 10.44 -1.46 11.20
CA GLY A 213 11.70 -2.05 10.74
C GLY A 213 11.93 -2.01 9.23
N PHE A 214 11.05 -1.38 8.44
CA PHE A 214 11.22 -1.28 7.00
C PHE A 214 12.33 -0.28 6.63
N GLY A 215 13.46 -0.79 6.13
CA GLY A 215 14.64 0.02 5.79
C GLY A 215 14.55 0.83 4.50
N GLN A 216 13.58 0.49 3.64
CA GLN A 216 13.36 1.19 2.38
C GLN A 216 11.87 1.30 2.10
N VAL A 217 11.41 2.49 1.70
CA VAL A 217 10.02 2.75 1.31
C VAL A 217 10.02 3.48 -0.03
N GLU A 218 9.23 2.97 -0.97
CA GLU A 218 9.13 3.49 -2.31
C GLU A 218 7.71 3.97 -2.57
N ILE A 219 7.56 5.24 -2.97
CA ILE A 219 6.25 5.80 -3.29
C ILE A 219 5.93 5.53 -4.76
N ARG A 220 4.86 4.78 -5.01
CA ARG A 220 4.40 4.40 -6.35
C ARG A 220 3.42 5.42 -6.92
N ALA A 221 2.58 6.01 -6.08
CA ALA A 221 1.65 7.05 -6.48
C ALA A 221 1.17 7.86 -5.27
N ARG A 222 0.84 9.13 -5.50
CA ARG A 222 0.06 9.96 -4.59
C ARG A 222 -1.03 10.67 -5.39
N ARG A 223 -2.30 10.53 -5.00
CA ARG A 223 -3.45 11.00 -5.79
C ARG A 223 -4.56 11.57 -4.90
N PRO A 224 -5.34 12.57 -5.35
CA PRO A 224 -6.55 12.98 -4.64
C PRO A 224 -7.49 11.79 -4.43
N TYR A 225 -7.99 11.65 -3.21
CA TYR A 225 -8.84 10.53 -2.80
C TYR A 225 -10.25 11.00 -2.44
N ARG A 226 -10.39 11.86 -1.43
CA ARG A 226 -11.70 12.31 -0.93
C ARG A 226 -11.62 13.70 -0.31
N LEU A 227 -12.57 14.57 -0.63
CA LEU A 227 -12.72 15.86 0.04
C LEU A 227 -13.65 15.73 1.25
N LEU A 228 -13.17 16.10 2.42
CA LEU A 228 -14.01 16.39 3.58
C LEU A 228 -14.32 17.89 3.58
N ASP A 229 -15.54 18.25 3.20
CA ASP A 229 -15.96 19.65 3.10
C ASP A 229 -16.31 20.27 4.48
N CYS A 230 -16.34 21.60 4.54
CA CYS A 230 -16.59 22.33 5.78
C CYS A 230 -17.97 22.06 6.38
N GLN A 231 -19.00 21.92 5.54
CA GLN A 231 -20.39 21.85 5.99
C GLN A 231 -20.75 20.47 6.52
N SER A 232 -20.39 19.41 5.79
CA SER A 232 -20.71 18.03 6.15
C SER A 232 -19.90 17.53 7.34
N TYR A 233 -18.67 18.01 7.51
CA TYR A 233 -17.72 17.51 8.52
C TYR A 233 -17.37 18.51 9.62
N ASN A 234 -18.03 19.68 9.64
CA ASN A 234 -17.79 20.74 10.62
C ASN A 234 -16.31 21.13 10.70
N LEU A 235 -15.73 21.49 9.54
CA LEU A 235 -14.33 21.90 9.40
C LEU A 235 -14.21 23.40 9.14
N ALA A 236 -13.15 24.03 9.64
CA ALA A 236 -12.85 25.44 9.36
C ALA A 236 -12.41 25.66 7.91
N GLU A 237 -11.67 24.69 7.35
CA GLU A 237 -11.21 24.66 5.97
C GLU A 237 -11.35 23.22 5.44
N PRO A 238 -11.59 23.03 4.13
CA PRO A 238 -11.78 21.70 3.58
C PRO A 238 -10.50 20.87 3.71
N LEU A 239 -10.65 19.56 3.85
CA LEU A 239 -9.54 18.62 3.96
C LEU A 239 -9.58 17.63 2.79
N LEU A 240 -8.68 17.81 1.81
CA LEU A 240 -8.53 16.87 0.70
C LEU A 240 -7.60 15.73 1.14
N LEU A 241 -8.17 14.57 1.42
CA LEU A 241 -7.43 13.34 1.62
C LEU A 241 -6.84 12.87 0.28
N GLU A 242 -5.70 12.21 0.36
CA GLU A 242 -5.00 11.65 -0.78
C GLU A 242 -4.80 10.15 -0.57
N SER A 243 -4.74 9.36 -1.63
CA SER A 243 -4.31 7.98 -1.58
C SER A 243 -2.80 7.92 -1.85
N LEU A 244 -2.09 7.11 -1.07
CA LEU A 244 -0.67 6.83 -1.19
C LEU A 244 -0.45 5.35 -1.50
N ASP A 245 -0.03 5.06 -2.73
CA ASP A 245 0.47 3.73 -3.09
C ASP A 245 1.96 3.66 -2.73
N SER A 246 2.36 2.63 -1.96
CA SER A 246 3.75 2.47 -1.55
C SER A 246 4.19 1.01 -1.44
N VAL A 247 5.51 0.81 -1.51
CA VAL A 247 6.18 -0.48 -1.32
C VAL A 247 7.23 -0.32 -0.23
N ALA A 248 7.06 -1.02 0.89
CA ALA A 248 8.01 -1.02 2.00
C ALA A 248 8.80 -2.34 2.04
N PHE A 249 10.12 -2.28 2.00
CA PHE A 249 11.00 -3.44 1.90
C PHE A 249 11.57 -3.84 3.26
N LYS A 250 11.53 -5.15 3.55
CA LYS A 250 12.20 -5.76 4.70
C LYS A 250 13.70 -5.89 4.41
N VAL A 251 14.38 -4.75 4.49
CA VAL A 251 15.83 -4.61 4.39
C VAL A 251 16.35 -3.86 5.61
N ALA A 252 17.63 -4.00 5.92
CA ALA A 252 18.24 -3.31 7.05
C ALA A 252 18.12 -1.80 6.88
N ILE A 253 17.84 -1.09 7.97
CA ILE A 253 17.91 0.37 8.02
C ILE A 253 19.40 0.75 8.07
N PRO A 254 19.93 1.51 7.09
CA PRO A 254 21.29 2.03 7.14
C PRO A 254 21.56 2.90 8.38
N GLU A 255 22.83 3.09 8.75
CA GLU A 255 23.21 3.90 9.93
C GLU A 255 22.74 5.36 9.83
N ASP A 256 22.67 5.90 8.61
CA ASP A 256 22.19 7.25 8.30
C ASP A 256 20.67 7.32 8.04
N GLY A 257 19.93 6.25 8.36
CA GLY A 257 18.47 6.19 8.31
C GLY A 257 17.91 5.48 7.08
N ALA A 258 16.59 5.25 7.09
CA ALA A 258 15.88 4.53 6.02
C ALA A 258 15.90 5.27 4.68
N CYS A 259 15.88 4.52 3.57
CA CYS A 259 15.83 5.06 2.22
C CYS A 259 14.37 5.27 1.77
N ILE A 260 13.94 6.52 1.64
CA ILE A 260 12.60 6.86 1.15
C ILE A 260 12.70 7.38 -0.28
N PHE A 261 12.03 6.75 -1.23
CA PHE A 261 12.05 7.14 -2.64
C PHE A 261 10.73 7.77 -3.03
N THR A 262 10.74 9.10 -3.17
CA THR A 262 9.59 9.88 -3.67
C THR A 262 9.69 10.18 -5.16
N GLY A 263 10.63 9.53 -5.86
CA GLY A 263 10.87 9.71 -7.30
C GLY A 263 11.74 10.91 -7.66
N LYS A 264 12.55 11.41 -6.71
CA LYS A 264 13.60 12.40 -6.97
C LYS A 264 14.74 11.80 -7.78
N THR A 265 15.40 12.66 -8.55
CA THR A 265 16.60 12.32 -9.32
C THR A 265 17.71 13.34 -9.06
N ALA A 266 18.95 12.87 -9.11
CA ALA A 266 20.15 13.68 -9.13
C ALA A 266 20.77 13.66 -10.54
N ILE A 267 21.15 14.82 -11.04
CA ILE A 267 21.76 14.99 -12.37
C ILE A 267 23.05 15.79 -12.19
N TYR A 268 24.18 15.17 -12.53
CA TYR A 268 25.47 15.88 -12.51
C TYR A 268 25.61 16.81 -13.71
N THR A 269 25.89 18.09 -13.45
CA THR A 269 26.00 19.18 -14.44
C THR A 269 27.41 19.79 -14.52
N GLY A 270 28.36 19.29 -13.73
CA GLY A 270 29.73 19.81 -13.67
C GLY A 270 30.58 19.52 -14.91
N THR A 271 31.89 19.80 -14.83
CA THR A 271 32.80 19.73 -15.98
C THR A 271 33.25 18.32 -16.33
N GLU A 272 33.45 17.48 -15.32
CA GLU A 272 33.99 16.12 -15.48
C GLU A 272 32.98 15.15 -16.09
N ALA A 273 33.45 13.96 -16.49
CA ALA A 273 32.56 12.93 -17.04
C ALA A 273 31.66 12.31 -15.96
N ILE A 274 32.18 12.18 -14.74
CA ILE A 274 31.59 11.47 -13.63
C ILE A 274 31.81 12.28 -12.35
N PHE A 275 30.80 12.26 -11.47
CA PHE A 275 30.90 12.68 -10.09
C PHE A 275 30.73 11.46 -9.17
N ASP A 276 31.57 11.36 -8.15
CA ASP A 276 31.51 10.32 -7.12
C ASP A 276 31.40 11.03 -5.76
N ASP A 277 30.36 10.72 -5.00
CA ASP A 277 30.13 11.31 -3.69
C ASP A 277 30.91 10.62 -2.56
N GLY A 278 31.62 9.53 -2.86
CA GLY A 278 32.37 8.72 -1.89
C GLY A 278 31.47 7.90 -0.96
N ALA A 279 30.15 7.94 -1.14
CA ALA A 279 29.15 7.18 -0.39
C ALA A 279 28.48 6.10 -1.26
N GLY A 280 29.08 5.78 -2.41
CA GLY A 280 28.62 4.74 -3.33
C GLY A 280 27.70 5.24 -4.44
N HIS A 281 27.50 6.56 -4.59
CA HIS A 281 26.70 7.13 -5.66
C HIS A 281 27.61 7.72 -6.75
N ILE A 282 27.48 7.18 -7.95
CA ILE A 282 28.22 7.62 -9.14
C ILE A 282 27.24 8.27 -10.11
N LEU A 283 27.43 9.56 -10.39
CA LEU A 283 26.60 10.34 -11.30
C LEU A 283 27.34 10.60 -12.61
N ALA A 284 26.83 10.08 -13.72
CA ALA A 284 27.32 10.43 -15.04
C ALA A 284 26.74 11.79 -15.47
N LYS A 285 27.57 12.61 -16.14
CA LYS A 285 27.18 13.95 -16.58
C LYS A 285 25.92 13.92 -17.46
N GLY A 286 24.92 14.70 -17.06
CA GLY A 286 23.66 14.88 -17.79
C GLY A 286 22.67 13.71 -17.71
N LEU A 287 23.01 12.62 -17.02
CA LEU A 287 22.12 11.47 -16.85
C LEU A 287 21.42 11.52 -15.49
N PRO A 288 20.08 11.44 -15.45
CA PRO A 288 19.34 11.39 -14.19
C PRO A 288 19.52 10.02 -13.52
N VAL A 289 19.89 10.04 -12.25
CA VAL A 289 19.94 8.85 -11.39
C VAL A 289 18.88 9.00 -10.31
N ALA A 290 18.08 7.97 -10.09
CA ALA A 290 17.11 7.96 -9.00
C ALA A 290 17.83 7.89 -7.65
N VAL A 291 17.41 8.75 -6.73
CA VAL A 291 18.01 8.84 -5.38
C VAL A 291 16.91 8.90 -4.34
N CYS A 292 17.16 8.31 -3.17
CA CYS A 292 16.28 8.46 -2.03
C CYS A 292 16.39 9.89 -1.46
N ASP A 293 15.40 10.28 -0.66
CA ASP A 293 15.23 11.65 -0.16
C ASP A 293 16.45 12.12 0.66
N LYS A 294 17.05 11.24 1.48
CA LYS A 294 18.27 11.56 2.24
C LYS A 294 19.49 11.76 1.33
N THR A 295 19.65 10.92 0.29
CA THR A 295 20.75 11.06 -0.69
C THR A 295 20.56 12.34 -1.49
N ALA A 296 19.33 12.65 -1.91
CA ALA A 296 19.01 13.93 -2.54
C ALA A 296 19.39 15.14 -1.66
N SER A 297 19.06 15.09 -0.36
CA SER A 297 19.46 16.14 0.59
C SER A 297 20.96 16.25 0.82
N ASN A 298 21.70 15.13 0.78
CA ASN A 298 23.17 15.14 0.88
C ASN A 298 23.81 15.73 -0.37
N LEU A 299 23.35 15.32 -1.56
CA LEU A 299 23.85 15.82 -2.85
C LEU A 299 23.50 17.30 -3.09
N ALA A 300 22.38 17.78 -2.54
CA ALA A 300 22.00 19.19 -2.60
C ALA A 300 22.96 20.14 -1.85
N ARG A 301 23.91 19.59 -1.05
CA ARG A 301 24.96 20.38 -0.37
C ARG A 301 26.10 20.79 -1.32
N PHE A 302 26.24 20.10 -2.45
CA PHE A 302 27.15 20.53 -3.51
C PHE A 302 26.54 21.72 -4.26
N SER A 303 27.36 22.45 -5.01
CA SER A 303 26.87 23.62 -5.76
C SER A 303 25.74 23.22 -6.71
N PRO A 304 24.61 23.97 -6.78
CA PRO A 304 23.56 23.73 -7.77
C PRO A 304 24.05 23.83 -9.23
N GLN A 305 25.22 24.44 -9.45
CA GLN A 305 25.89 24.46 -10.76
C GLN A 305 26.53 23.10 -11.11
N ASP A 306 26.79 22.27 -10.10
CA ASP A 306 27.43 20.96 -10.25
C ASP A 306 26.42 19.81 -10.16
N ILE A 307 25.37 19.92 -9.34
CA ILE A 307 24.34 18.89 -9.20
C ILE A 307 22.94 19.52 -9.17
N LEU A 308 22.08 19.09 -10.09
CA LEU A 308 20.66 19.42 -10.10
C LEU A 308 19.88 18.28 -9.42
N ILE A 309 19.05 18.64 -8.43
CA ILE A 309 18.11 17.72 -7.78
C ILE A 309 16.69 18.07 -8.24
N THR A 310 15.92 17.07 -8.66
CA THR A 310 14.52 17.26 -9.03
C THR A 310 13.60 17.19 -7.82
N GLU A 311 12.45 17.85 -7.93
CA GLU A 311 11.36 17.71 -6.96
C GLU A 311 10.77 16.30 -6.99
N SER A 312 10.06 15.92 -5.92
CA SER A 312 9.38 14.62 -5.84
C SER A 312 8.31 14.51 -6.93
N THR A 313 8.42 13.44 -7.74
CA THR A 313 7.38 13.08 -8.72
C THR A 313 6.25 12.26 -8.09
N TRP A 314 6.44 11.79 -6.85
CA TRP A 314 5.54 10.88 -6.13
C TRP A 314 5.29 9.57 -6.89
N HIS A 315 6.23 9.22 -7.77
CA HIS A 315 6.17 8.06 -8.63
C HIS A 315 7.57 7.52 -8.86
N TYR A 316 7.90 6.45 -8.16
CA TYR A 316 9.10 5.66 -8.36
C TYR A 316 8.70 4.25 -8.77
N ASN A 317 9.37 3.64 -9.75
CA ASN A 317 9.00 2.33 -10.32
C ASN A 317 9.93 1.18 -9.89
N GLY A 318 10.79 1.42 -8.90
CA GLY A 318 11.82 0.49 -8.46
C GLY A 318 13.16 0.72 -9.17
N GLY A 319 14.17 -0.05 -8.79
CA GLY A 319 15.52 0.01 -9.37
C GLY A 319 16.65 0.30 -8.38
N GLY A 320 16.33 0.60 -7.11
CA GLY A 320 17.33 0.92 -6.10
C GLY A 320 18.05 2.27 -6.30
N CYS A 321 19.00 2.54 -5.41
CA CYS A 321 19.84 3.74 -5.36
C CYS A 321 21.19 3.55 -6.09
N CYS A 322 21.36 2.61 -7.02
CA CYS A 322 22.67 2.40 -7.67
C CYS A 322 22.52 1.60 -8.97
#